data_AF-A0A316GT74-F1
#
_entry.id   AF-A0A316GT74-F1
#
_cell.length_a   1.000
_cell.length_b   1.000
_cell.length_c   1.000
_cell.angle_alpha   90.00
_cell.angle_beta   90.00
_cell.angle_gamma   90.00
#
_symmetry.space_group_name_H-M   'P 1'
#
loop_
_entity.id
_entity.type
_entity.pdbx_description
1 polymer ?
#
loop_
_entity_poly.entity_id
_entity_poly.type
_entity_poly.pdbx_seq_one_letter_code
_entity_poly.pdbx_strand_id
1 'polypeptide(L)'
;MLAIAVLLLGLSTPSSPQENDAVIAAHMEYMKLSFACDGASSTYRASKAAALRAIKQYDPSNYTARDITGLDRGLRDGAMKLATPIDTSDCENLLIEAKSDLDDLVDKAH
;
A
#
# COMPACT_ATOMS: atom_id res chain seq x y z
N MET A 1 15.37 40.36 -16.22
CA MET A 1 14.53 39.21 -15.87
C MET A 1 15.17 37.96 -16.44
N LEU A 2 15.61 37.03 -15.59
CA LEU A 2 15.60 35.60 -15.88
C LEU A 2 15.82 34.89 -14.54
N ALA A 3 14.74 34.55 -13.87
CA ALA A 3 14.78 33.70 -12.69
C ALA A 3 15.04 32.28 -13.19
N ILE A 4 16.29 31.81 -13.05
CA ILE A 4 16.64 30.40 -13.28
C ILE A 4 16.10 29.65 -12.07
N ALA A 5 14.90 29.11 -12.22
CA ALA A 5 14.34 28.14 -11.30
C ALA A 5 15.22 26.90 -11.32
N VAL A 6 16.07 26.76 -10.30
CA VAL A 6 16.79 25.53 -10.00
C VAL A 6 15.72 24.49 -9.66
N LEU A 7 15.30 23.71 -10.66
CA LEU A 7 14.64 22.44 -10.45
C LEU A 7 15.65 21.52 -9.75
N LEU A 8 15.65 21.56 -8.43
CA LEU A 8 16.15 20.49 -7.58
C LEU A 8 15.26 19.27 -7.84
N LEU A 9 15.54 18.57 -8.94
CA LEU A 9 15.17 17.18 -9.08
C LEU A 9 15.95 16.46 -7.98
N GLY A 10 15.29 16.26 -6.84
CA GLY A 10 15.77 15.33 -5.83
C GLY A 10 16.03 14.03 -6.54
N LEU A 11 17.29 13.65 -6.67
CA LEU A 11 17.66 12.31 -7.08
C LEU A 11 17.24 11.39 -5.94
N SER A 12 15.99 10.94 -5.98
CA SER A 12 15.60 9.73 -5.30
C SER A 12 16.49 8.63 -5.86
N THR A 13 17.35 8.05 -5.03
CA THR A 13 18.06 6.84 -5.41
C THR A 13 17.00 5.81 -5.80
N PRO A 14 17.12 5.14 -6.95
CA PRO A 14 16.17 4.10 -7.31
C PRO A 14 16.20 3.04 -6.20
N SER A 15 15.06 2.88 -5.52
CA SER A 15 14.85 1.87 -4.51
C SER A 15 15.16 0.50 -5.10
N SER A 16 15.82 -0.34 -4.31
CA SER A 16 16.11 -1.71 -4.71
C SER A 16 14.80 -2.46 -4.97
N PRO A 17 14.80 -3.48 -5.85
CA PRO A 17 13.59 -4.27 -6.08
C PRO A 17 13.03 -4.91 -4.80
N GLN A 18 13.89 -5.18 -3.81
CA GLN A 18 13.48 -5.68 -2.49
C GLN A 18 12.73 -4.62 -1.67
N GLU A 19 13.16 -3.37 -1.70
CA GLU A 19 12.45 -2.26 -1.05
C GLU A 19 11.10 -2.00 -1.72
N ASN A 20 11.06 -2.10 -3.05
CA ASN A 20 9.82 -2.00 -3.83
C ASN A 20 8.83 -3.10 -3.46
N ASP A 21 9.30 -4.34 -3.33
CA ASP A 21 8.47 -5.46 -2.85
C ASP A 21 7.91 -5.19 -1.44
N ALA A 22 8.69 -4.57 -0.55
CA ALA A 22 8.24 -4.23 0.80
C ALA A 22 7.11 -3.19 0.79
N VAL A 23 7.19 -2.17 -0.07
CA VAL A 23 6.12 -1.18 -0.27
C VAL A 23 4.83 -1.84 -0.74
N ILE A 24 4.92 -2.78 -1.68
CA ILE A 24 3.73 -3.51 -2.17
C ILE A 24 3.15 -4.42 -1.09
N ALA A 25 3.99 -5.13 -0.34
CA ALA A 25 3.54 -5.96 0.77
C ALA A 25 2.78 -5.12 1.81
N ALA A 26 3.30 -3.94 2.17
CA ALA A 26 2.63 -3.01 3.08
C ALA A 26 1.28 -2.52 2.54
N HIS A 27 1.20 -2.18 1.24
CA HIS A 27 -0.07 -1.85 0.60
C HIS A 27 -1.09 -3.00 0.66
N MET A 28 -0.65 -4.25 0.47
CA MET A 28 -1.51 -5.43 0.56
C MET A 28 -2.00 -5.67 1.99
N GLU A 29 -1.14 -5.52 3.00
CA GLU A 29 -1.55 -5.63 4.41
C GLU A 29 -2.53 -4.51 4.80
N TYR A 30 -2.27 -3.27 4.40
CA TYR A 30 -3.19 -2.15 4.62
C TYR A 30 -4.56 -2.40 3.96
N MET A 31 -4.58 -3.02 2.77
CA MET A 31 -5.80 -3.43 2.09
C MET A 31 -6.57 -4.52 2.85
N LYS A 32 -5.88 -5.53 3.39
CA LYS A 32 -6.50 -6.56 4.25
C LYS A 32 -7.10 -5.95 5.51
N LEU A 33 -6.36 -5.05 6.16
CA LEU A 33 -6.80 -4.36 7.37
C LEU A 33 -8.04 -3.49 7.09
N SER A 34 -8.00 -2.70 6.02
CA SER A 34 -9.15 -1.88 5.57
C SER A 34 -10.40 -2.74 5.35
N PHE A 35 -10.23 -3.93 4.77
CA PHE A 35 -11.35 -4.86 4.56
C PHE A 35 -11.83 -5.49 5.87
N ALA A 36 -10.93 -5.86 6.78
CA ALA A 36 -11.30 -6.42 8.07
C ALA A 36 -12.10 -5.43 8.93
N CYS A 37 -11.77 -4.14 8.85
CA CYS A 37 -12.43 -3.08 9.60
C CYS A 37 -13.81 -2.74 9.06
N ASP A 38 -13.93 -2.44 7.77
CA ASP A 38 -15.16 -1.88 7.19
C ASP A 38 -15.72 -2.68 5.99
N GLY A 39 -15.17 -3.86 5.72
CA GLY A 39 -15.53 -4.68 4.56
C GLY A 39 -15.21 -3.97 3.24
N ALA A 40 -16.14 -4.07 2.28
CA ALA A 40 -15.97 -3.50 0.94
C ALA A 40 -16.24 -1.98 0.88
N SER A 41 -15.82 -1.22 1.89
CA SER A 41 -16.06 0.23 2.04
C SER A 41 -15.29 1.08 1.02
N SER A 42 -15.51 2.40 1.05
CA SER A 42 -14.73 3.36 0.23
C SER A 42 -13.25 3.34 0.58
N THR A 43 -12.90 3.20 1.85
CA THR A 43 -11.51 3.13 2.34
C THR A 43 -10.79 1.93 1.74
N TYR A 44 -11.43 0.75 1.77
CA TYR A 44 -10.93 -0.45 1.12
C TYR A 44 -10.75 -0.29 -0.40
N ARG A 45 -11.73 0.32 -1.09
CA ARG A 45 -11.61 0.55 -2.55
C ARG A 45 -10.46 1.51 -2.87
N ALA A 46 -10.25 2.52 -2.03
CA ALA A 46 -9.14 3.45 -2.15
C ALA A 46 -7.79 2.77 -1.92
N SER A 47 -7.67 1.90 -0.92
CA SER A 47 -6.44 1.14 -0.65
C SER A 47 -6.11 0.15 -1.78
N LYS A 48 -7.10 -0.56 -2.32
CA LYS A 48 -6.93 -1.38 -3.53
C LYS A 48 -6.41 -0.57 -4.72
N ALA A 49 -7.01 0.59 -4.98
CA ALA A 49 -6.58 1.46 -6.06
C ALA A 49 -5.16 2.00 -5.85
N ALA A 50 -4.78 2.30 -4.61
CA ALA A 50 -3.42 2.68 -4.25
C ALA A 50 -2.42 1.54 -4.49
N ALA A 51 -2.73 0.32 -4.04
CA ALA A 51 -1.89 -0.85 -4.28
C ALA A 51 -1.66 -1.12 -5.78
N LEU A 52 -2.72 -1.01 -6.60
CA LEU A 52 -2.60 -1.14 -8.06
C LEU A 52 -1.74 -0.05 -8.71
N ARG A 53 -1.74 1.18 -8.17
CA ARG A 53 -0.86 2.24 -8.63
C ARG A 53 0.58 1.98 -8.20
N ALA A 54 0.78 1.51 -6.97
CA ALA A 54 2.10 1.20 -6.43
C ALA A 54 2.82 0.13 -7.26
N ILE A 55 2.13 -0.93 -7.71
CA ILE A 55 2.70 -1.93 -8.64
C ILE A 55 3.33 -1.26 -9.87
N LYS A 56 2.67 -0.23 -10.42
CA LYS A 56 3.16 0.46 -11.63
C LYS A 56 4.29 1.45 -11.33
N GLN A 57 4.32 1.99 -10.12
CA GLN A 57 5.28 3.02 -9.72
C GLN A 57 6.61 2.42 -9.27
N TYR A 58 6.57 1.32 -8.52
CA TYR A 58 7.75 0.74 -7.88
C TYR A 58 8.34 -0.47 -8.62
N ASP A 59 7.67 -1.00 -9.65
CA ASP A 59 8.15 -2.16 -10.43
C ASP A 59 8.72 -3.31 -9.55
N PRO A 60 7.90 -3.85 -8.61
CA PRO A 60 8.31 -4.92 -7.70
C PRO A 60 8.72 -6.19 -8.45
N SER A 61 9.62 -6.98 -7.85
CA SER A 61 10.04 -8.26 -8.44
C SER A 61 9.10 -9.42 -8.14
N ASN A 62 8.43 -9.40 -6.98
CA ASN A 62 7.65 -10.52 -6.47
C ASN A 62 6.13 -10.31 -6.53
N TYR A 63 5.68 -9.13 -6.94
CA TYR A 63 4.26 -8.78 -6.94
C TYR A 63 3.81 -8.26 -8.30
N THR A 64 2.56 -8.55 -8.62
CA THR A 64 1.91 -8.10 -9.84
C THR A 64 0.53 -7.53 -9.54
N ALA A 65 -0.05 -6.84 -10.53
CA ALA A 65 -1.44 -6.41 -10.43
C ALA A 65 -2.42 -7.60 -10.24
N ARG A 66 -2.04 -8.81 -10.71
CA ARG A 66 -2.83 -10.02 -10.51
C ARG A 66 -2.92 -10.37 -9.03
N ASP A 67 -1.85 -10.22 -8.27
CA ASP A 67 -1.82 -10.54 -6.84
C ASP A 67 -2.75 -9.61 -6.05
N ILE A 68 -2.79 -8.32 -6.40
CA ILE A 68 -3.74 -7.36 -5.81
C ILE A 68 -5.19 -7.75 -6.13
N THR A 69 -5.48 -8.13 -7.39
CA THR A 69 -6.83 -8.57 -7.76
C THR A 69 -7.21 -9.92 -7.16
N GLY A 70 -6.22 -10.81 -6.96
CA GLY A 70 -6.39 -12.10 -6.31
C GLY A 70 -6.71 -11.92 -4.84
N LEU A 71 -6.01 -10.99 -4.16
CA LEU A 71 -6.31 -10.58 -2.80
C LEU A 71 -7.73 -10.00 -2.67
N ASP A 72 -8.13 -9.09 -3.57
CA ASP A 72 -9.48 -8.51 -3.58
C ASP A 72 -10.57 -9.58 -3.65
N ARG A 73 -10.42 -10.54 -4.57
CA ARG A 73 -11.35 -11.67 -4.68
C ARG A 73 -11.31 -12.53 -3.42
N GLY A 74 -10.13 -12.89 -2.95
CA GLY A 74 -9.94 -13.73 -1.77
C GLY A 74 -10.58 -13.15 -0.51
N LEU A 75 -10.44 -11.84 -0.29
CA LEU A 75 -11.08 -11.13 0.83
C LEU A 75 -12.61 -11.15 0.71
N ARG A 76 -13.15 -10.83 -0.48
CA ARG A 76 -14.60 -10.78 -0.72
C ARG A 76 -15.28 -12.14 -0.62
N ASP A 77 -14.60 -13.20 -1.03
CA ASP A 77 -15.08 -14.58 -0.96
C ASP A 77 -14.76 -15.24 0.39
N GLY A 78 -14.09 -14.53 1.31
CA GLY A 78 -13.70 -15.01 2.63
C GLY A 78 -12.55 -16.03 2.66
N ALA A 79 -11.93 -16.31 1.51
CA ALA A 79 -10.78 -17.20 1.35
C ALA A 79 -9.47 -16.61 1.87
N MET A 80 -9.37 -15.28 1.98
CA MET A 80 -8.25 -14.58 2.59
C MET A 80 -8.73 -13.73 3.75
N LYS A 81 -7.89 -13.62 4.78
CA LYS A 81 -8.14 -12.85 6.01
C LYS A 81 -6.81 -12.26 6.48
N LEU A 82 -6.87 -11.39 7.49
CA LEU A 82 -5.68 -11.02 8.25
C LEU A 82 -5.05 -12.28 8.87
N ALA A 83 -3.72 -12.32 8.91
CA ALA A 83 -2.99 -13.40 9.57
C ALA A 83 -3.29 -13.42 11.08
N THR A 84 -3.43 -12.23 11.67
CA THR A 84 -3.77 -12.03 13.08
C THR A 84 -5.17 -11.42 13.17
N PRO A 85 -6.10 -12.05 13.92
CA PRO A 85 -7.38 -11.42 14.23
C PRO A 85 -7.16 -10.09 14.95
N ILE A 86 -7.99 -9.09 14.65
CA ILE A 86 -7.94 -7.77 15.27
C ILE A 86 -9.18 -7.54 16.13
N ASP A 87 -9.06 -6.64 17.10
CA ASP A 87 -10.24 -6.03 17.71
C ASP A 87 -10.76 -4.93 16.78
N THR A 88 -11.99 -5.10 16.30
CA THR A 88 -12.61 -4.13 15.40
C THR A 88 -12.95 -2.81 16.09
N SER A 89 -12.99 -2.75 17.44
CA SER A 89 -13.15 -1.46 18.14
C SER A 89 -11.97 -0.52 17.94
N ASP A 90 -10.79 -1.07 17.63
CA ASP A 90 -9.54 -0.33 17.51
C ASP A 90 -9.20 0.01 16.06
N CYS A 91 -10.12 -0.24 15.13
CA CYS A 91 -9.90 -0.10 13.70
C CYS A 91 -9.42 1.28 13.27
N GLU A 92 -9.91 2.36 13.88
CA GLU A 92 -9.43 3.72 13.57
C GLU A 92 -7.93 3.85 13.86
N ASN A 93 -7.49 3.44 15.05
CA ASN A 93 -6.07 3.51 15.44
C ASN A 93 -5.21 2.60 14.57
N LEU A 94 -5.66 1.35 14.35
CA LEU A 94 -4.93 0.39 13.52
C LEU A 94 -4.76 0.89 12.07
N LEU A 95 -5.79 1.51 11.49
CA LEU A 95 -5.70 2.08 10.15
C LEU A 95 -4.78 3.30 10.10
N ILE A 96 -4.78 4.14 11.13
CA ILE A 96 -3.86 5.29 11.24
C ILE A 96 -2.42 4.80 11.34
N GLU A 97 -2.13 3.86 12.23
CA GLU A 97 -0.78 3.28 12.42
C GLU A 97 -0.29 2.60 11.14
N ALA A 98 -1.09 1.70 10.57
CA ALA A 98 -0.71 1.00 9.35
C ALA A 98 -0.53 1.95 8.14
N LYS A 99 -1.29 3.05 8.09
CA LYS A 99 -1.08 4.08 7.07
C LYS A 99 0.21 4.86 7.31
N SER A 100 0.52 5.21 8.56
CA SER A 100 1.78 5.87 8.91
C SER A 100 2.98 5.00 8.55
N ASP A 101 2.95 3.72 8.89
CA ASP A 101 4.01 2.77 8.56
C ASP A 101 4.20 2.63 7.04
N LEU A 102 3.09 2.61 6.29
CA LEU A 102 3.12 2.59 4.83
C LEU A 102 3.73 3.88 4.26
N ASP A 103 3.33 5.04 4.76
CA ASP A 103 3.84 6.33 4.30
C ASP A 103 5.35 6.43 4.60
N ASP A 104 5.81 5.98 5.77
CA ASP A 104 7.24 5.89 6.13
C ASP A 104 8.04 4.98 5.19
N LEU A 105 7.44 3.87 4.76
CA LEU A 105 8.07 2.96 3.78
C LEU A 105 8.16 3.60 2.40
N VAL A 106 7.09 4.29 1.97
CA VAL A 106 7.04 5.02 0.70
C VAL A 106 8.08 6.14 0.68
N ASP A 107 8.25 6.86 1.79
CA ASP A 107 9.22 7.95 1.91
C ASP A 107 10.66 7.44 1.91
N LYS A 108 10.93 6.23 2.41
CA LYS A 108 12.25 5.59 2.33
C LYS A 108 12.56 5.05 0.93
N ALA A 109 11.53 4.68 0.17
CA ALA A 109 11.69 4.15 -1.18
C ALA A 109 11.84 5.25 -2.25
N HIS A 110 11.74 6.53 -1.84
CA HIS A 110 12.01 7.73 -2.62
C HIS A 110 13.20 8.51 -2.04
#